data_AF-A0A356SAC7-F1
#
_entry.id   AF-A0A356SAC7-F1
#
_cell.length_a   1.000
_cell.length_b   1.000
_cell.length_c   1.000
_cell.angle_alpha   90.00
_cell.angle_beta   90.00
_cell.angle_gamma   90.00
#
_symmetry.space_group_name_H-M   'P 1'
#
loop_
_entity.id
_entity.type
_entity.pdbx_description
1 polymer ?
#
loop_
_entity_poly.entity_id
_entity_poly.type
_entity_poly.pdbx_seq_one_letter_code
_entity_poly.pdbx_strand_id
1 'polypeptide(L)'
;MLLLAAQGLFAFGFDILLSWSRKRDYTLGFGPIPIIFSTNLFLWFRDDWFYLQFMMIAVGFMGKEYVRWNREGRNVHIFNPSAFALGIFSLLLIVTNTTSLTWGQEIASTLTLAPNIYTFLFLIGLVVMYFFSITLVAGMAAITLFGLSALYSATAGVPYFIDSDIPAAVFLGLHLLVTDPSTSPRTPLGKMFFGMLYGIGVFALYTVLAAFGAPTFYDKLLCVPLLNLSVIAIDRMVRSIDSKAVLNLWNDSWFGGRANLAHMSLWVVVFALMSMQGKTDGRHTGDSLPFWEQACAVGKANSCERLVQLQTTYCVDNAGWACNELGAVYREGVIVEKDEAMAIRYFSQSCELKFQAGCTNLLAEDRIARADPRSLDLRLLLREGSRNLLDWSEDELYARACEHDWAFACNNTRANI
;
A
#
# COMPACT_ATOMS: atom_id res chain seq x y z
N MET A 1 -8.31 -18.32 11.24
CA MET A 1 -8.60 -18.09 12.68
C MET A 1 -7.69 -18.89 13.61
N LEU A 2 -7.52 -20.21 13.42
CA LEU A 2 -6.68 -21.05 14.29
C LEU A 2 -5.23 -20.54 14.44
N LEU A 3 -4.62 -20.12 13.32
CA LEU A 3 -3.25 -19.58 13.32
C LEU A 3 -3.12 -18.31 14.18
N LEU A 4 -4.06 -17.38 14.10
CA LEU A 4 -4.05 -16.15 14.92
C LEU A 4 -4.19 -16.46 16.42
N ALA A 5 -5.02 -17.44 16.78
CA ALA A 5 -5.14 -17.89 18.17
C ALA A 5 -3.82 -18.50 18.67
N ALA A 6 -3.17 -19.33 17.86
CA ALA A 6 -1.87 -19.91 18.17
C ALA A 6 -0.77 -18.84 18.30
N GLN A 7 -0.75 -17.85 17.40
CA GLN A 7 0.13 -16.68 17.50
C GLN A 7 -0.13 -15.89 18.79
N GLY A 8 -1.40 -15.74 19.18
CA GLY A 8 -1.80 -15.16 20.47
C GLY A 8 -1.13 -15.86 21.65
N LEU A 9 -1.37 -17.16 21.78
CA LEU A 9 -0.77 -17.98 22.84
C LEU A 9 0.76 -17.90 22.84
N PHE A 10 1.38 -17.98 21.66
CA PHE A 10 2.82 -17.84 21.51
C PHE A 10 3.31 -16.47 21.96
N ALA A 11 2.69 -15.38 21.52
CA ALA A 11 3.13 -14.02 21.83
C ALA A 11 3.07 -13.74 23.34
N PHE A 12 1.99 -14.14 24.01
CA PHE A 12 1.88 -14.03 25.47
C PHE A 12 2.92 -14.90 26.17
N GLY A 13 3.08 -16.16 25.76
CA GLY A 13 4.09 -17.06 26.34
C GLY A 13 5.52 -16.55 26.15
N PHE A 14 5.83 -16.03 24.96
CA PHE A 14 7.13 -15.47 24.62
C PHE A 14 7.42 -14.20 25.43
N ASP A 15 6.45 -13.30 25.60
CA ASP A 15 6.59 -12.07 26.40
C ASP A 15 6.80 -12.37 27.89
N ILE A 16 6.10 -13.39 28.42
CA ILE A 16 6.30 -13.91 29.77
C ILE A 16 7.73 -14.44 29.93
N LEU A 17 8.17 -15.33 29.04
CA LEU A 17 9.51 -15.91 29.09
C LEU A 17 10.60 -14.84 28.97
N LEU A 18 10.40 -13.86 28.10
CA LEU A 18 11.31 -12.74 27.92
C LEU A 18 11.41 -11.88 29.18
N SER A 19 10.27 -11.60 29.85
CA SER A 19 10.25 -10.86 31.12
C SER A 19 10.97 -11.63 32.24
N TRP A 20 10.70 -12.93 32.38
CA TRP A 20 11.33 -13.79 33.37
C TRP A 20 12.83 -13.97 33.14
N SER A 21 13.27 -14.09 31.88
CA SER A 21 14.70 -14.15 31.53
C SER A 21 15.49 -12.92 32.03
N ARG A 22 14.78 -11.79 32.22
CA ARG A 22 15.34 -10.54 32.72
C ARG A 22 15.07 -10.28 34.21
N LYS A 23 14.55 -11.29 34.93
CA LYS A 23 14.19 -11.21 36.36
C LYS A 23 13.21 -10.07 36.66
N ARG A 24 12.24 -9.85 35.77
CA ARG A 24 11.17 -8.87 35.94
C ARG A 24 9.84 -9.57 36.17
N ASP A 25 8.97 -8.94 36.96
CA ASP A 25 7.59 -9.36 37.10
C ASP A 25 6.83 -9.14 35.79
N TYR A 26 5.99 -10.11 35.44
CA TYR A 26 5.13 -10.01 34.26
C TYR A 26 3.77 -9.45 34.64
N THR A 27 3.36 -8.38 33.97
CA THR A 27 2.01 -7.83 34.10
C THR A 27 1.21 -8.19 32.85
N LEU A 28 0.14 -8.96 33.02
CA LEU A 28 -0.76 -9.30 31.93
C LEU A 28 -1.42 -8.03 31.38
N GLY A 29 -1.36 -7.84 30.06
CA GLY A 29 -1.97 -6.70 29.39
C GLY A 29 -2.11 -6.92 27.90
N PHE A 30 -2.70 -5.97 27.20
CA PHE A 30 -2.99 -6.07 25.76
C PHE A 30 -1.78 -5.79 24.86
N GLY A 31 -0.58 -5.59 25.42
CA GLY A 31 0.63 -5.23 24.67
C GLY A 31 1.01 -6.17 23.51
N PRO A 32 0.87 -7.50 23.65
CA PRO A 32 1.09 -8.45 22.55
C PRO A 32 0.13 -8.31 21.37
N ILE A 33 -1.12 -7.91 21.62
CA ILE A 33 -2.19 -7.96 20.63
C ILE A 33 -1.91 -7.04 19.42
N PRO A 34 -1.60 -5.74 19.58
CA PRO A 34 -1.28 -4.88 18.44
C PRO A 34 -0.13 -5.40 17.58
N ILE A 35 0.86 -6.09 18.17
CA ILE A 35 2.00 -6.63 17.41
C ILE A 35 1.50 -7.69 16.44
N ILE A 36 0.72 -8.64 16.94
CA ILE A 36 0.17 -9.76 16.15
C ILE A 36 -0.73 -9.21 15.04
N PHE A 37 -1.72 -8.39 15.37
CA PHE A 37 -2.64 -7.88 14.36
C PHE A 37 -1.93 -6.99 13.35
N SER A 38 -0.98 -6.15 13.78
CA SER A 38 -0.22 -5.29 12.87
C SER A 38 0.66 -6.08 11.91
N THR A 39 1.42 -7.08 12.36
CA THR A 39 2.23 -7.89 11.44
C THR A 39 1.36 -8.62 10.41
N ASN A 40 0.23 -9.16 10.87
CA ASN A 40 -0.71 -9.91 10.02
C ASN A 40 -1.52 -9.01 9.07
N LEU A 41 -1.61 -7.70 9.29
CA LEU A 41 -2.26 -6.78 8.34
C LEU A 41 -1.39 -6.48 7.11
N PHE A 42 -0.08 -6.75 7.17
CA PHE A 42 0.86 -6.38 6.13
C PHE A 42 1.57 -7.58 5.48
N LEU A 43 1.82 -8.66 6.23
CA LEU A 43 2.57 -9.80 5.72
C LEU A 43 2.12 -11.11 6.37
N TRP A 44 1.71 -12.06 5.53
CA TRP A 44 1.46 -13.45 5.92
C TRP A 44 2.36 -14.38 5.12
N PHE A 45 2.97 -15.34 5.79
CA PHE A 45 3.56 -16.48 5.13
C PHE A 45 2.49 -17.45 4.64
N ARG A 46 2.75 -18.11 3.49
CA ARG A 46 1.92 -19.21 3.00
C ARG A 46 1.94 -20.37 3.99
N ASP A 47 0.96 -21.26 3.85
CA ASP A 47 0.71 -22.33 4.83
C ASP A 47 1.92 -23.22 5.08
N ASP A 48 2.72 -23.53 4.05
CA ASP A 48 3.95 -24.33 4.19
C ASP A 48 5.03 -23.65 5.03
N TRP A 49 4.96 -22.33 5.18
CA TRP A 49 5.95 -21.47 5.82
C TRP A 49 5.39 -20.78 7.07
N PHE A 50 4.27 -21.27 7.61
CA PHE A 50 3.55 -20.66 8.73
C PHE A 50 4.43 -20.42 9.97
N TYR A 51 5.46 -21.22 10.20
CA TYR A 51 6.39 -21.10 11.32
C TYR A 51 7.21 -19.80 11.28
N LEU A 52 7.48 -19.24 10.10
CA LEU A 52 8.15 -17.95 9.93
C LEU A 52 7.31 -16.80 10.50
N GLN A 53 5.98 -16.95 10.56
CA GLN A 53 5.10 -15.97 11.19
C GLN A 53 5.38 -15.85 12.70
N PHE A 54 5.65 -16.95 13.38
CA PHE A 54 6.01 -16.95 14.81
C PHE A 54 7.40 -16.35 15.03
N MET A 55 8.34 -16.64 14.14
CA MET A 55 9.68 -16.03 14.17
C MET A 55 9.60 -14.51 13.97
N MET A 56 8.77 -14.04 13.05
CA MET A 56 8.54 -12.61 12.84
C MET A 56 7.96 -11.93 14.09
N ILE A 57 6.98 -12.55 14.75
CA ILE A 57 6.44 -12.05 16.02
C ILE A 57 7.54 -11.98 17.08
N ALA A 58 8.33 -13.05 17.25
CA ALA A 58 9.42 -13.10 18.22
C ALA A 58 10.46 -11.99 18.00
N VAL A 59 10.84 -11.73 16.73
CA VAL A 59 11.74 -10.64 16.36
C VAL A 59 11.16 -9.28 16.76
N GLY A 60 9.85 -9.07 16.63
CA GLY A 60 9.18 -7.85 17.08
C GLY A 60 9.33 -7.62 18.59
N PHE A 61 9.06 -8.66 19.40
CA PHE A 61 9.27 -8.60 20.85
C PHE A 61 10.73 -8.36 21.24
N MET A 62 11.65 -9.07 20.58
CA MET A 62 13.08 -8.89 20.80
C MET A 62 13.52 -7.46 20.44
N GLY A 63 13.06 -6.92 19.32
CA GLY A 63 13.33 -5.54 18.92
C GLY A 63 12.89 -4.54 20.00
N LYS A 64 11.66 -4.69 20.51
CA LYS A 64 11.12 -3.87 21.59
C LYS A 64 11.96 -3.93 22.87
N GLU A 65 12.54 -5.09 23.17
CA GLU A 65 13.21 -5.34 24.45
C GLU A 65 14.71 -5.02 24.43
N TYR A 66 15.39 -5.29 23.32
CA TYR A 66 16.83 -5.11 23.19
C TYR A 66 17.22 -3.82 22.48
N VAL A 67 16.39 -3.31 21.57
CA VAL A 67 16.74 -2.13 20.76
C VAL A 67 16.10 -0.89 21.36
N ARG A 68 16.78 -0.37 22.39
CA ARG A 68 16.31 0.76 23.20
C ARG A 68 17.33 1.89 23.27
N TRP A 69 16.84 3.07 23.63
CA TRP A 69 17.66 4.25 23.88
C TRP A 69 17.11 5.03 25.08
N ASN A 70 17.97 5.88 25.66
CA ASN A 70 17.57 6.78 26.72
C ASN A 70 17.05 8.10 26.11
N ARG A 71 15.74 8.32 26.25
CA ARG A 71 15.06 9.55 25.81
C ARG A 71 14.54 10.27 27.05
N GLU A 72 15.15 11.41 27.37
CA GLU A 72 14.74 12.28 28.50
C GLU A 72 14.69 11.53 29.84
N GLY A 73 15.70 10.70 30.12
CA GLY A 73 15.81 9.93 31.36
C GLY A 73 14.96 8.66 31.41
N ARG A 74 14.17 8.36 30.37
CA ARG A 74 13.41 7.11 30.25
C ARG A 74 14.01 6.20 29.19
N ASN A 75 14.13 4.91 29.51
CA ASN A 75 14.57 3.90 28.55
C ASN A 75 13.39 3.43 27.71
N VAL A 76 13.37 3.77 26.43
CA VAL A 76 12.26 3.48 25.50
C VAL A 76 12.79 2.73 24.28
N HIS A 77 11.95 1.93 23.63
CA HIS A 77 12.31 1.28 22.37
C HIS A 77 12.43 2.31 21.23
N ILE A 78 13.36 2.05 20.31
CA ILE A 78 13.59 2.92 19.15
C ILE A 78 12.52 2.65 18.08
N PHE A 79 12.27 1.38 17.80
CA PHE A 79 11.43 0.94 16.69
C PHE A 79 10.04 0.51 17.14
N ASN A 80 9.03 0.79 16.30
CA ASN A 80 7.74 0.13 16.46
C ASN A 80 7.97 -1.39 16.31
N PRO A 81 7.54 -2.23 17.27
CA PRO A 81 7.88 -3.66 17.29
C PRO A 81 7.46 -4.39 16.01
N SER A 82 6.25 -4.12 15.52
CA SER A 82 5.71 -4.71 14.29
C SER A 82 6.47 -4.22 13.07
N ALA A 83 6.70 -2.89 12.99
CA ALA A 83 7.43 -2.28 11.88
C ALA A 83 8.86 -2.82 11.77
N PHE A 84 9.54 -3.02 12.91
CA PHE A 84 10.88 -3.58 12.96
C PHE A 84 10.93 -5.00 12.40
N ALA A 85 10.02 -5.86 12.85
CA ALA A 85 9.91 -7.23 12.38
C ALA A 85 9.57 -7.27 10.88
N LEU A 86 8.55 -6.51 10.46
CA LEU A 86 8.14 -6.41 9.06
C LEU A 86 9.28 -5.91 8.18
N GLY A 87 10.02 -4.88 8.61
CA GLY A 87 11.15 -4.33 7.87
C GLY A 87 12.29 -5.34 7.69
N ILE A 88 12.68 -6.06 8.75
CA ILE A 88 13.71 -7.09 8.66
C ILE A 88 13.29 -8.22 7.71
N PHE A 89 12.08 -8.74 7.89
CA PHE A 89 11.59 -9.83 7.04
C PHE A 89 11.40 -9.36 5.59
N SER A 90 10.96 -8.14 5.36
CA SER A 90 10.89 -7.54 4.01
C SER A 90 12.25 -7.51 3.35
N LEU A 91 13.29 -7.03 4.04
CA LEU A 91 14.66 -7.04 3.51
C LEU A 91 15.15 -8.45 3.19
N LEU A 92 14.91 -9.41 4.09
CA LEU A 92 15.31 -10.81 3.88
C LEU A 92 14.61 -11.41 2.66
N LEU A 93 13.30 -11.20 2.51
CA LEU A 93 12.52 -11.71 1.37
C LEU A 93 12.98 -11.10 0.04
N ILE A 94 13.28 -9.80 0.02
CA ILE A 94 13.81 -9.12 -1.16
C ILE A 94 15.19 -9.68 -1.52
N VAL A 95 16.13 -9.73 -0.57
CA VAL A 95 17.52 -10.15 -0.82
C VAL A 95 17.61 -11.62 -1.24
N THR A 96 16.72 -12.47 -0.72
CA THR A 96 16.68 -13.90 -1.07
C THR A 96 15.79 -14.22 -2.27
N ASN A 97 15.10 -13.21 -2.84
CA ASN A 97 14.12 -13.37 -3.91
C ASN A 97 13.02 -14.40 -3.59
N THR A 98 12.55 -14.43 -2.33
CA THR A 98 11.54 -15.39 -1.85
C THR A 98 10.22 -14.73 -1.47
N THR A 99 9.89 -13.57 -2.03
CA THR A 99 8.62 -12.87 -1.77
C THR A 99 7.39 -13.76 -2.02
N SER A 100 7.49 -14.69 -2.97
CA SER A 100 6.45 -15.67 -3.31
C SER A 100 6.06 -16.59 -2.14
N LEU A 101 6.88 -16.71 -1.10
CA LEU A 101 6.55 -17.45 0.12
C LEU A 101 5.48 -16.75 0.97
N THR A 102 5.09 -15.53 0.59
CA THR A 102 4.13 -14.71 1.32
C THR A 102 2.90 -14.39 0.48
N TRP A 103 1.84 -13.97 1.17
CA TRP A 103 0.64 -13.36 0.59
C TRP A 103 0.74 -11.83 0.57
N GLY A 104 1.94 -11.25 0.69
CA GLY A 104 2.11 -9.80 0.89
C GLY A 104 1.56 -8.95 -0.26
N GLN A 105 1.73 -9.40 -1.50
CA GLN A 105 1.19 -8.73 -2.67
C GLN A 105 -0.33 -8.79 -2.70
N GLU A 106 -0.90 -9.97 -2.44
CA GLU A 106 -2.34 -10.22 -2.42
C GLU A 106 -3.02 -9.46 -1.26
N ILE A 107 -2.38 -9.37 -0.10
CA ILE A 107 -2.86 -8.53 1.03
C ILE A 107 -2.87 -7.06 0.61
N ALA A 108 -1.80 -6.58 -0.04
CA ALA A 108 -1.72 -5.19 -0.46
C ALA A 108 -2.79 -4.84 -1.50
N SER A 109 -3.05 -5.72 -2.48
CA SER A 109 -4.09 -5.50 -3.49
C SER A 109 -5.50 -5.62 -2.91
N THR A 110 -5.76 -6.62 -2.06
CA THR A 110 -7.09 -6.80 -1.44
C THR A 110 -7.49 -5.68 -0.50
N LEU A 111 -6.53 -5.01 0.15
CA LEU A 111 -6.82 -3.79 0.94
C LEU A 111 -7.40 -2.68 0.07
N THR A 112 -6.86 -2.46 -1.13
CA THR A 112 -7.39 -1.48 -2.09
C THR A 112 -8.78 -1.87 -2.60
N LEU A 113 -9.06 -3.18 -2.66
CA LEU A 113 -10.34 -3.76 -3.06
C LEU A 113 -11.37 -3.86 -1.92
N ALA A 114 -11.17 -3.23 -0.76
CA ALA A 114 -12.20 -3.15 0.29
C ALA A 114 -13.09 -1.90 0.12
N PRO A 115 -14.44 -2.00 0.25
CA PRO A 115 -15.33 -0.88 -0.01
C PRO A 115 -15.17 0.22 1.04
N ASN A 116 -15.08 1.46 0.56
CA ASN A 116 -14.87 2.65 1.39
C ASN A 116 -13.65 2.53 2.33
N ILE A 117 -12.59 1.87 1.87
CA ILE A 117 -11.42 1.58 2.70
C ILE A 117 -10.77 2.85 3.24
N TYR A 118 -10.68 3.92 2.44
CA TYR A 118 -10.08 5.18 2.90
C TYR A 118 -10.92 5.79 4.00
N THR A 119 -12.23 5.86 3.81
CA THR A 119 -13.17 6.34 4.83
C THR A 119 -13.10 5.50 6.11
N PHE A 120 -13.08 4.17 5.99
CA PHE A 120 -12.98 3.27 7.13
C PHE A 120 -11.67 3.46 7.92
N LEU A 121 -10.53 3.47 7.22
CA LEU A 121 -9.22 3.68 7.83
C LEU A 121 -9.09 5.07 8.44
N PHE A 122 -9.68 6.08 7.83
CA PHE A 122 -9.71 7.43 8.36
C PHE A 122 -10.47 7.49 9.69
N LEU A 123 -11.67 6.90 9.76
CA LEU A 123 -12.49 6.88 10.98
C LEU A 123 -11.81 6.14 12.14
N ILE A 124 -11.20 4.98 11.88
CA ILE A 124 -10.40 4.26 12.88
C ILE A 124 -9.18 5.12 13.27
N GLY A 125 -8.54 5.73 12.29
CA GLY A 125 -7.42 6.62 12.47
C GLY A 125 -7.73 7.81 13.38
N LEU A 126 -8.93 8.39 13.32
CA LEU A 126 -9.34 9.48 14.22
C LEU A 126 -9.31 9.07 15.69
N VAL A 127 -9.66 7.82 16.01
CA VAL A 127 -9.56 7.30 17.38
C VAL A 127 -8.11 7.32 17.85
N VAL A 128 -7.20 6.81 17.02
CA VAL A 128 -5.75 6.78 17.31
C VAL A 128 -5.18 8.20 17.40
N MET A 129 -5.57 9.09 16.49
CA MET A 129 -5.19 10.51 16.48
C MET A 129 -5.63 11.24 17.74
N TYR A 130 -6.82 10.93 18.25
CA TYR A 130 -7.34 11.50 19.49
C TYR A 130 -6.47 11.12 20.68
N PHE A 131 -6.17 9.83 20.86
CA PHE A 131 -5.42 9.34 22.03
C PHE A 131 -3.92 9.65 21.98
N PHE A 132 -3.31 9.64 20.80
CA PHE A 132 -1.84 9.75 20.66
C PHE A 132 -1.37 11.07 20.06
N SER A 133 -2.28 11.97 19.67
CA SER A 133 -1.96 13.29 19.11
C SER A 133 -1.03 13.23 17.89
N ILE A 134 -1.28 12.28 16.97
CA ILE A 134 -0.47 12.03 15.77
C ILE A 134 -1.03 12.69 14.49
N THR A 135 -2.10 13.46 14.61
CA THR A 135 -2.79 14.12 13.47
C THR A 135 -1.85 14.92 12.58
N LEU A 136 -0.90 15.65 13.17
CA LEU A 136 0.06 16.46 12.42
C LEU A 136 1.03 15.62 11.57
N VAL A 137 1.40 14.43 12.06
CA VAL A 137 2.20 13.47 11.30
C VAL A 137 1.40 12.98 10.10
N ALA A 138 0.16 12.55 10.33
CA ALA A 138 -0.74 12.07 9.29
C ALA A 138 -1.01 13.13 8.21
N GLY A 139 -1.39 14.33 8.63
CA GLY A 139 -1.67 15.44 7.72
C GLY A 139 -0.46 15.83 6.87
N MET A 140 0.73 15.97 7.48
CA MET A 140 1.94 16.34 6.72
C MET A 140 2.40 15.24 5.76
N ALA A 141 2.31 13.97 6.16
CA ALA A 141 2.60 12.86 5.27
C ALA A 141 1.69 12.84 4.04
N ALA A 142 0.39 13.01 4.25
CA ALA A 142 -0.57 13.05 3.15
C ALA A 142 -0.33 14.25 2.23
N ILE A 143 -0.13 15.47 2.79
CA ILE A 143 0.20 16.66 2.00
C ILE A 143 1.44 16.43 1.14
N THR A 144 2.49 15.84 1.71
CA THR A 144 3.72 15.53 0.98
C THR A 144 3.49 14.51 -0.13
N LEU A 145 2.75 13.44 0.13
CA LEU A 145 2.43 12.42 -0.89
C LEU A 145 1.61 13.01 -2.04
N PHE A 146 0.54 13.76 -1.74
CA PHE A 146 -0.24 14.46 -2.78
C PHE A 146 0.62 15.44 -3.58
N GLY A 147 1.47 16.22 -2.89
CA GLY A 147 2.35 17.19 -3.54
C GLY A 147 3.35 16.52 -4.49
N LEU A 148 3.98 15.42 -4.06
CA LEU A 148 4.92 14.66 -4.89
C LEU A 148 4.22 13.93 -6.04
N SER A 149 3.06 13.31 -5.79
CA SER A 149 2.22 12.67 -6.82
C SER A 149 1.79 13.66 -7.89
N ALA A 150 1.33 14.85 -7.48
CA ALA A 150 0.92 15.92 -8.41
C ALA A 150 2.10 16.44 -9.22
N LEU A 151 3.26 16.65 -8.59
CA LEU A 151 4.48 17.09 -9.28
C LEU A 151 4.95 16.06 -10.32
N TYR A 152 4.93 14.77 -9.96
CA TYR A 152 5.26 13.69 -10.89
C TYR A 152 4.25 13.62 -12.03
N SER A 153 2.95 13.67 -11.74
CA SER A 153 1.90 13.59 -12.77
C SER A 153 1.99 14.76 -13.76
N ALA A 154 2.31 15.97 -13.27
CA ALA A 154 2.49 17.15 -14.11
C ALA A 154 3.72 17.05 -15.04
N THR A 155 4.75 16.28 -14.66
CA THR A 155 6.00 16.15 -15.41
C THR A 155 6.03 14.92 -16.30
N ALA A 156 5.60 13.76 -15.79
CA ALA A 156 5.57 12.49 -16.52
C ALA A 156 4.33 12.33 -17.40
N GLY A 157 3.23 13.04 -17.10
CA GLY A 157 1.95 12.90 -17.79
C GLY A 157 1.20 11.60 -17.47
N VAL A 158 1.62 10.88 -16.43
CA VAL A 158 0.99 9.67 -15.89
C VAL A 158 1.01 9.72 -14.35
N PRO A 159 0.04 9.11 -13.66
CA PRO A 159 0.03 9.10 -12.21
C PRO A 159 1.22 8.31 -11.66
N TYR A 160 1.72 8.72 -10.49
CA TYR A 160 2.86 8.06 -9.87
C TYR A 160 2.49 6.68 -9.31
N PHE A 161 1.40 6.62 -8.54
CA PHE A 161 0.80 5.39 -8.05
C PHE A 161 -0.33 4.95 -8.99
N ILE A 162 -0.60 3.64 -9.07
CA ILE A 162 -1.58 3.09 -10.02
C ILE A 162 -3.01 3.41 -9.58
N ASP A 163 -3.38 2.96 -8.38
CA ASP A 163 -4.78 2.89 -7.97
C ASP A 163 -5.28 4.13 -7.20
N SER A 164 -4.36 4.98 -6.73
CA SER A 164 -4.70 6.15 -5.89
C SER A 164 -3.49 7.05 -5.64
N ASP A 165 -3.72 8.33 -5.35
CA ASP A 165 -2.64 9.25 -4.93
C ASP A 165 -1.93 8.83 -3.62
N ILE A 166 -2.62 8.08 -2.76
CA ILE A 166 -2.03 7.45 -1.57
C ILE A 166 -2.51 5.99 -1.54
N PRO A 167 -1.65 5.00 -1.80
CA PRO A 167 -2.05 3.60 -1.73
C PRO A 167 -2.71 3.25 -0.39
N ALA A 168 -3.80 2.48 -0.41
CA ALA A 168 -4.59 2.16 0.79
C ALA A 168 -3.73 1.58 1.92
N ALA A 169 -2.73 0.76 1.58
CA ALA A 169 -1.80 0.20 2.56
C ALA A 169 -0.80 1.22 3.14
N VAL A 170 -0.42 2.25 2.38
CA VAL A 170 0.37 3.40 2.89
C VAL A 170 -0.48 4.22 3.84
N PHE A 171 -1.76 4.42 3.49
CA PHE A 171 -2.73 5.11 4.34
C PHE A 171 -2.99 4.33 5.65
N LEU A 172 -3.10 3.00 5.59
CA LEU A 172 -3.16 2.12 6.75
C LEU A 172 -1.93 2.28 7.65
N GLY A 173 -0.72 2.26 7.05
CA GLY A 173 0.53 2.46 7.78
C GLY A 173 0.57 3.80 8.51
N LEU A 174 0.13 4.86 7.84
CA LEU A 174 0.06 6.20 8.41
C LEU A 174 -0.87 6.28 9.64
N HIS A 175 -2.01 5.59 9.59
CA HIS A 175 -3.05 5.70 10.62
C HIS A 175 -2.90 4.70 11.77
N LEU A 176 -2.16 3.60 11.57
CA LEU A 176 -2.05 2.53 12.57
C LEU A 176 -0.60 2.14 12.95
N LEU A 177 0.38 2.34 12.07
CA LEU A 177 1.75 1.85 12.26
C LEU A 177 2.72 2.97 12.68
N VAL A 178 2.49 4.20 12.22
CA VAL A 178 3.26 5.42 12.56
C VAL A 178 2.65 6.17 13.77
N THR A 179 2.13 5.42 14.74
CA THR A 179 1.25 5.98 15.78
C THR A 179 1.82 5.85 17.20
N ASP A 180 2.89 5.08 17.38
CA ASP A 180 3.51 4.87 18.68
C ASP A 180 4.21 6.16 19.17
N PRO A 181 3.78 6.76 20.30
CA PRO A 181 4.41 7.95 20.86
C PRO A 181 5.86 7.77 21.28
N SER A 182 6.29 6.52 21.49
CA SER A 182 7.66 6.17 21.88
C SER A 182 8.62 6.36 20.72
N THR A 183 8.14 6.15 19.49
CA THR A 183 8.92 6.04 18.25
C THR A 183 8.67 7.19 17.29
N SER A 184 8.04 8.27 17.77
CA SER A 184 7.72 9.48 17.02
C SER A 184 8.16 10.75 17.79
N PRO A 185 8.39 11.89 17.10
CA PRO A 185 8.69 13.16 17.77
C PRO A 185 7.52 13.68 18.60
N ARG A 186 7.84 14.34 19.73
CA ARG A 186 6.82 14.92 20.63
C ARG A 186 6.44 16.34 20.27
N THR A 187 7.39 17.12 19.72
CA THR A 187 7.19 18.53 19.38
C THR A 187 6.37 18.68 18.09
N PRO A 188 5.57 19.75 17.95
CA PRO A 188 4.82 20.00 16.71
C PRO A 188 5.69 20.03 15.45
N LEU A 189 6.79 20.80 15.47
CA LEU A 189 7.73 20.85 14.35
C LEU A 189 8.35 19.48 14.05
N GLY A 190 8.71 18.71 15.08
CA GLY A 190 9.22 17.35 14.90
C GLY A 190 8.20 16.45 14.22
N LYS A 191 6.93 16.51 14.63
CA LYS A 191 5.84 15.76 14.00
C LYS A 191 5.63 16.15 12.54
N MET A 192 5.77 17.43 12.20
CA MET A 192 5.69 17.88 10.81
C MET A 192 6.81 17.28 9.96
N PHE A 193 8.07 17.42 10.40
CA PHE A 193 9.22 16.85 9.69
C PHE A 193 9.11 15.33 9.56
N PHE A 194 8.65 14.66 10.61
CA PHE A 194 8.46 13.21 10.60
C PHE A 194 7.38 12.77 9.59
N GLY A 195 6.25 13.49 9.53
CA GLY A 195 5.23 13.25 8.51
C GLY A 195 5.75 13.49 7.09
N MET A 196 6.43 14.61 6.85
CA MET A 196 7.03 14.90 5.53
C MET A 196 8.06 13.83 5.12
N LEU A 197 8.90 13.39 6.04
CA LEU A 197 9.89 12.34 5.80
C LEU A 197 9.24 10.98 5.53
N TYR A 198 8.09 10.67 6.15
CA TYR A 198 7.32 9.48 5.78
C TYR A 198 6.84 9.58 4.33
N GLY A 199 6.23 10.70 3.94
CA GLY A 199 5.75 10.90 2.56
C GLY A 199 6.87 10.83 1.52
N ILE A 200 7.99 11.51 1.76
CA ILE A 200 9.19 11.44 0.91
C ILE A 200 9.76 10.01 0.91
N GLY A 201 9.82 9.36 2.07
CA GLY A 201 10.41 8.04 2.23
C GLY A 201 9.64 6.96 1.48
N VAL A 202 8.31 6.96 1.56
CA VAL A 202 7.45 6.04 0.79
C VAL A 202 7.61 6.30 -0.71
N PHE A 203 7.55 7.56 -1.14
CA PHE A 203 7.73 7.93 -2.54
C PHE A 203 9.11 7.51 -3.07
N ALA A 204 10.18 7.76 -2.32
CA ALA A 204 11.53 7.37 -2.72
C ALA A 204 11.71 5.85 -2.76
N LEU A 205 11.24 5.15 -1.73
CA LEU A 205 11.35 3.68 -1.65
C LEU A 205 10.55 2.99 -2.75
N TYR A 206 9.37 3.50 -3.10
CA TYR A 206 8.60 2.98 -4.22
C TYR A 206 9.42 3.00 -5.52
N THR A 207 10.05 4.15 -5.84
CA THR A 207 10.93 4.26 -7.02
C THR A 207 12.14 3.33 -6.94
N VAL A 208 12.80 3.28 -5.76
CA VAL A 208 13.99 2.46 -5.56
C VAL A 208 13.67 0.98 -5.71
N LEU A 209 12.57 0.50 -5.11
CA LEU A 209 12.15 -0.89 -5.22
C LEU A 209 11.82 -1.27 -6.66
N ALA A 210 11.10 -0.41 -7.38
CA ALA A 210 10.80 -0.62 -8.81
C ALA A 210 12.10 -0.72 -9.63
N ALA A 211 13.07 0.17 -9.39
CA ALA A 211 14.36 0.14 -10.09
C ALA A 211 15.18 -1.14 -9.84
N PHE A 212 14.97 -1.82 -8.70
CA PHE A 212 15.59 -3.10 -8.38
C PHE A 212 14.72 -4.31 -8.76
N GLY A 213 13.57 -4.12 -9.42
CA GLY A 213 12.63 -5.19 -9.73
C GLY A 213 12.00 -5.84 -8.50
N ALA A 214 12.07 -5.18 -7.34
CA ALA A 214 11.49 -5.66 -6.10
C ALA A 214 10.02 -5.24 -5.99
N PRO A 215 9.14 -6.07 -5.40
CA PRO A 215 7.74 -5.71 -5.23
C PRO A 215 7.56 -4.39 -4.47
N THR A 216 6.88 -3.43 -5.10
CA THR A 216 6.80 -2.05 -4.58
C THR A 216 5.99 -1.93 -3.31
N PHE A 217 5.16 -2.93 -2.97
CA PHE A 217 4.37 -2.92 -1.74
C PHE A 217 5.22 -2.93 -0.45
N TYR A 218 6.53 -3.23 -0.54
CA TYR A 218 7.46 -3.18 0.58
C TYR A 218 7.84 -1.76 1.00
N ASP A 219 7.59 -0.74 0.18
CA ASP A 219 7.89 0.67 0.43
C ASP A 219 7.49 1.13 1.84
N LYS A 220 6.26 0.85 2.24
CA LYS A 220 5.69 1.18 3.55
C LYS A 220 6.26 0.36 4.70
N LEU A 221 6.68 -0.88 4.45
CA LEU A 221 7.25 -1.78 5.47
C LEU A 221 8.70 -1.39 5.80
N LEU A 222 9.44 -0.93 4.80
CA LEU A 222 10.82 -0.47 4.93
C LEU A 222 10.92 0.98 5.42
N CYS A 223 9.95 1.83 5.07
CA CYS A 223 9.97 3.25 5.42
C CYS A 223 9.95 3.48 6.93
N VAL A 224 9.07 2.78 7.67
CA VAL A 224 8.85 3.11 9.09
C VAL A 224 10.06 2.84 9.99
N PRO A 225 10.79 1.71 9.87
CA PRO A 225 12.02 1.53 10.64
C PRO A 225 13.07 2.62 10.37
N LEU A 226 13.26 3.00 9.10
CA LEU A 226 14.16 4.10 8.73
C LEU A 226 13.71 5.42 9.36
N LEU A 227 12.40 5.66 9.35
CA LEU A 227 11.81 6.83 9.97
C LEU A 227 11.99 6.83 11.50
N ASN A 228 11.82 5.68 12.18
CA ASN A 228 12.06 5.57 13.62
C ASN A 228 13.51 5.92 14.01
N LEU A 229 14.49 5.52 13.18
CA LEU A 229 15.89 5.91 13.37
C LEU A 229 16.11 7.42 13.21
N SER A 230 15.34 8.08 12.34
CA SER A 230 15.45 9.52 12.08
C SER A 230 15.00 10.39 13.26
N VAL A 231 14.22 9.84 14.21
CA VAL A 231 13.67 10.59 15.36
C VAL A 231 14.77 11.31 16.16
N ILE A 232 15.92 10.66 16.36
CA ILE A 232 17.04 11.24 17.12
C ILE A 232 17.62 12.46 16.39
N ALA A 233 17.69 12.41 15.06
CA ALA A 233 18.18 13.51 14.24
C ALA A 233 17.16 14.65 14.18
N ILE A 234 15.87 14.33 14.04
CA ILE A 234 14.78 15.31 14.04
C ILE A 234 14.72 16.04 15.38
N ASP A 235 14.74 15.32 16.51
CA ASP A 235 14.69 15.92 17.84
C ASP A 235 15.90 16.87 18.07
N ARG A 236 17.09 16.50 17.57
CA ARG A 236 18.28 17.38 17.61
C ARG A 236 18.14 18.62 16.72
N MET A 237 17.68 18.43 15.48
CA MET A 237 17.45 19.53 14.54
C MET A 237 16.44 20.53 15.09
N VAL A 238 15.30 20.07 15.60
CA VAL A 238 14.26 20.95 16.15
C VAL A 238 14.75 21.72 17.36
N ARG A 239 15.59 21.13 18.23
CA ARG A 239 16.22 21.84 19.35
C ARG A 239 17.22 22.92 18.91
N SER A 240 17.84 22.77 17.75
CA SER A 240 18.78 23.75 17.20
C SER A 240 18.10 24.97 16.58
N ILE A 241 16.80 24.87 16.26
CA ILE A 241 16.00 25.97 15.71
C ILE A 241 15.53 26.85 16.88
N ASP A 242 16.28 27.93 17.14
CA ASP A 242 16.00 28.87 18.24
C ASP A 242 14.61 29.49 18.07
N SER A 243 13.72 29.16 18.99
CA SER A 243 12.30 29.09 18.72
C SER A 243 11.60 30.44 18.92
N LYS A 244 12.29 31.51 19.31
CA LYS A 244 11.64 32.81 19.58
C LYS A 244 11.20 33.58 18.33
N ALA A 245 11.83 33.39 17.16
CA ALA A 245 11.49 34.15 15.95
C ALA A 245 10.44 33.46 15.05
N VAL A 246 10.39 32.11 15.07
CA VAL A 246 9.48 31.33 14.21
C VAL A 246 8.17 30.97 14.92
N LEU A 247 8.14 30.94 16.27
CA LEU A 247 6.96 30.56 17.06
C LEU A 247 5.85 31.62 17.16
N ASN A 248 6.02 32.85 16.67
CA ASN A 248 4.91 33.84 16.70
C ASN A 248 3.74 33.49 15.76
N LEU A 249 3.92 32.53 14.84
CA LEU A 249 2.82 31.95 14.06
C LEU A 249 2.04 30.87 14.82
N TRP A 250 2.66 30.24 15.83
CA TRP A 250 2.14 29.07 16.55
C TRP A 250 2.37 29.26 18.05
N ASN A 251 1.67 30.22 18.62
CA ASN A 251 1.71 30.48 20.05
C ASN A 251 0.96 29.33 20.78
N ASP A 252 1.65 28.54 21.60
CA ASP A 252 1.06 27.42 22.38
C ASP A 252 -0.13 27.87 23.26
N SER A 253 -0.19 29.16 23.59
CA SER A 253 -1.31 29.76 24.32
C SER A 253 -2.61 29.88 23.50
N TRP A 254 -2.54 29.83 22.17
CA TRP A 254 -3.70 30.07 21.30
C TRP A 254 -4.72 28.92 21.31
N PHE A 255 -4.25 27.69 21.59
CA PHE A 255 -5.12 26.50 21.58
C PHE A 255 -5.29 25.82 22.93
N GLY A 256 -4.74 26.36 24.04
CA GLY A 256 -5.08 25.94 25.41
C GLY A 256 -5.08 24.42 25.65
N GLY A 257 -4.09 23.69 25.13
CA GLY A 257 -4.00 22.22 25.25
C GLY A 257 -4.94 21.41 24.33
N ARG A 258 -5.77 22.07 23.50
CA ARG A 258 -6.67 21.47 22.50
C ARG A 258 -6.14 21.57 21.07
N ALA A 259 -4.85 21.87 20.88
CA ALA A 259 -4.24 22.01 19.55
C ALA A 259 -4.45 20.77 18.67
N ASN A 260 -4.37 19.57 19.24
CA ASN A 260 -4.63 18.33 18.49
C ASN A 260 -6.08 18.26 17.98
N LEU A 261 -7.07 18.71 18.76
CA LEU A 261 -8.47 18.75 18.32
C LEU A 261 -8.65 19.72 17.15
N ALA A 262 -7.99 20.88 17.18
CA ALA A 262 -8.01 21.82 16.07
C ALA A 262 -7.41 21.19 14.79
N HIS A 263 -6.26 20.51 14.91
CA HIS A 263 -5.68 19.76 13.79
C HIS A 263 -6.61 18.67 13.29
N MET A 264 -7.27 17.93 14.18
CA MET A 264 -8.22 16.88 13.80
C MET A 264 -9.42 17.46 13.08
N SER A 265 -10.00 18.56 13.55
CA SER A 265 -11.10 19.24 12.85
C SER A 265 -10.69 19.70 11.46
N LEU A 266 -9.50 20.31 11.33
CA LEU A 266 -8.98 20.69 10.01
C LEU A 266 -8.77 19.46 9.12
N TRP A 267 -8.20 18.38 9.66
CA TRP A 267 -7.96 17.14 8.93
C TRP A 267 -9.26 16.47 8.46
N VAL A 268 -10.31 16.49 9.29
CA VAL A 268 -11.66 16.03 8.93
C VAL A 268 -12.24 16.86 7.78
N VAL A 269 -12.11 18.19 7.83
CA VAL A 269 -12.58 19.05 6.73
C VAL A 269 -11.81 18.77 5.44
N VAL A 270 -10.49 18.66 5.50
CA VAL A 270 -9.64 18.34 4.35
C VAL A 270 -10.03 16.98 3.76
N PHE A 271 -10.15 15.95 4.59
CA PHE A 271 -10.55 14.62 4.14
C PHE A 271 -11.95 14.61 3.53
N ALA A 272 -12.92 15.30 4.15
CA ALA A 272 -14.27 15.41 3.61
C ALA A 272 -14.27 16.10 2.22
N LEU A 273 -13.51 17.18 2.05
CA LEU A 273 -13.36 17.86 0.76
C LEU A 273 -12.71 16.96 -0.30
N MET A 274 -11.69 16.19 0.08
CA MET A 274 -11.05 15.22 -0.82
C MET A 274 -12.02 14.11 -1.24
N SER A 275 -12.81 13.58 -0.30
CA SER A 275 -13.82 12.56 -0.60
C SER A 275 -14.93 13.09 -1.50
N MET A 276 -15.38 14.34 -1.29
CA MET A 276 -16.35 14.99 -2.17
C MET A 276 -15.82 15.18 -3.61
N GLN A 277 -14.52 15.32 -3.77
CA GLN A 277 -13.85 15.43 -5.08
C GLN A 277 -13.50 14.06 -5.69
N GLY A 278 -13.83 12.95 -5.02
CA GLY A 278 -13.49 11.61 -5.50
C GLY A 278 -12.00 11.25 -5.40
N LYS A 279 -11.19 12.01 -4.65
CA LYS A 279 -9.74 11.77 -4.50
C LYS A 279 -9.38 10.68 -3.48
N THR A 280 -10.37 10.04 -2.86
CA THR A 280 -10.20 8.99 -1.86
C THR A 280 -10.77 7.67 -2.39
N ASP A 281 -12.05 7.39 -2.13
CA ASP A 281 -12.75 6.17 -2.56
C ASP A 281 -13.39 6.33 -3.97
N GLY A 282 -12.97 7.33 -4.75
CA GLY A 282 -13.48 7.61 -6.11
C GLY A 282 -12.56 7.09 -7.22
N ARG A 283 -12.97 7.32 -8.47
CA ARG A 283 -12.22 6.89 -9.67
C ARG A 283 -10.85 7.58 -9.75
N HIS A 284 -9.81 6.78 -9.95
CA HIS A 284 -8.47 7.24 -10.28
C HIS A 284 -8.18 7.07 -11.77
N THR A 285 -7.38 7.96 -12.36
CA THR A 285 -7.02 7.87 -13.78
C THR A 285 -6.26 6.59 -14.10
N GLY A 286 -5.45 6.11 -13.14
CA GLY A 286 -4.72 4.86 -13.27
C GLY A 286 -5.58 3.60 -13.17
N ASP A 287 -6.87 3.69 -12.86
CA ASP A 287 -7.80 2.54 -12.86
C ASP A 287 -8.20 2.12 -14.30
N SER A 288 -7.99 2.98 -15.29
CA SER A 288 -8.28 2.65 -16.70
C SER A 288 -7.11 1.91 -17.32
N LEU A 289 -7.34 0.65 -17.71
CA LEU A 289 -6.35 -0.11 -18.48
C LEU A 289 -6.08 0.52 -19.87
N PRO A 290 -7.10 0.98 -20.63
CA PRO A 290 -6.87 1.73 -21.89
C PRO A 290 -5.97 2.96 -21.74
N PHE A 291 -6.05 3.67 -20.60
CA PHE A 291 -5.14 4.79 -20.31
C PHE A 291 -3.68 4.33 -20.29
N TRP A 292 -3.36 3.19 -19.67
CA TRP A 292 -2.00 2.65 -19.64
C TRP A 292 -1.52 2.10 -20.98
N GLU A 293 -2.42 1.50 -21.77
CA GLU A 293 -2.13 1.10 -23.15
C GLU A 293 -1.72 2.30 -24.00
N GLN A 294 -2.51 3.38 -23.94
CA GLN A 294 -2.21 4.61 -24.66
C GLN A 294 -0.92 5.27 -24.16
N ALA A 295 -0.74 5.36 -22.84
CA ALA A 295 0.46 5.93 -22.24
C ALA A 295 1.73 5.13 -22.61
N CYS A 296 1.63 3.80 -22.72
CA CYS A 296 2.71 2.95 -23.21
C CYS A 296 2.98 3.19 -24.70
N ALA A 297 1.95 3.23 -25.53
CA ALA A 297 2.08 3.44 -26.98
C ALA A 297 2.77 4.77 -27.34
N VAL A 298 2.54 5.84 -26.57
CA VAL A 298 3.19 7.14 -26.77
C VAL A 298 4.51 7.31 -26.00
N GLY A 299 5.01 6.26 -25.35
CA GLY A 299 6.32 6.24 -24.69
C GLY A 299 6.41 7.08 -23.42
N LYS A 300 5.34 7.17 -22.62
CA LYS A 300 5.41 7.81 -21.29
C LYS A 300 6.32 7.04 -20.34
N ALA A 301 6.93 7.75 -19.40
CA ALA A 301 7.83 7.12 -18.43
C ALA A 301 7.08 6.09 -17.58
N ASN A 302 7.66 4.89 -17.42
CA ASN A 302 7.16 3.77 -16.62
C ASN A 302 5.77 3.23 -17.04
N SER A 303 5.15 3.71 -18.13
CA SER A 303 3.77 3.33 -18.47
C SER A 303 3.65 1.88 -18.94
N CYS A 304 4.60 1.39 -19.74
CA CYS A 304 4.58 0.01 -20.23
C CYS A 304 4.81 -1.02 -19.12
N GLU A 305 5.69 -0.75 -18.17
CA GLU A 305 5.89 -1.59 -16.98
C GLU A 305 4.60 -1.69 -16.15
N ARG A 306 3.94 -0.54 -15.93
CA ARG A 306 2.65 -0.49 -15.21
C ARG A 306 1.53 -1.22 -15.94
N LEU A 307 1.49 -1.13 -17.27
CA LEU A 307 0.55 -1.88 -18.09
C LEU A 307 0.72 -3.40 -17.87
N VAL A 308 1.95 -3.90 -17.95
CA VAL A 308 2.25 -5.32 -17.71
C VAL A 308 1.89 -5.73 -16.28
N GLN A 309 2.17 -4.88 -15.29
CA GLN A 309 1.81 -5.13 -13.89
C GLN A 309 0.29 -5.24 -13.69
N LEU A 310 -0.48 -4.34 -14.31
CA LEU A 310 -1.94 -4.36 -14.27
C LEU A 310 -2.51 -5.60 -14.95
N GLN A 311 -2.05 -5.89 -16.18
CA GLN A 311 -2.47 -7.09 -16.90
C GLN A 311 -2.14 -8.37 -16.13
N THR A 312 -0.96 -8.44 -15.48
CA THR A 312 -0.57 -9.54 -14.59
C THR A 312 -1.56 -9.70 -13.45
N THR A 313 -1.93 -8.60 -12.79
CA THR A 313 -2.90 -8.60 -11.69
C THR A 313 -4.26 -9.11 -12.16
N TYR A 314 -4.77 -8.61 -13.28
CA TYR A 314 -6.06 -9.07 -13.83
C TYR A 314 -6.03 -10.51 -14.31
N CYS A 315 -4.91 -10.98 -14.88
CA CYS A 315 -4.76 -12.38 -15.26
C CYS A 315 -4.76 -13.31 -14.05
N VAL A 316 -4.08 -12.93 -12.95
CA VAL A 316 -4.15 -13.65 -11.66
C VAL A 316 -5.58 -13.68 -11.12
N ASP A 317 -6.34 -12.60 -11.30
CA ASP A 317 -7.77 -12.51 -10.96
C ASP A 317 -8.68 -13.25 -11.96
N ASN A 318 -8.12 -14.02 -12.89
CA ASN A 318 -8.82 -14.82 -13.90
C ASN A 318 -9.57 -14.02 -14.98
N ALA A 319 -9.08 -12.84 -15.34
CA ALA A 319 -9.48 -12.18 -16.58
C ALA A 319 -8.79 -12.86 -17.78
N GLY A 320 -9.54 -13.66 -18.54
CA GLY A 320 -9.04 -14.39 -19.70
C GLY A 320 -8.50 -13.47 -20.78
N TRP A 321 -9.11 -12.29 -20.95
CA TRP A 321 -8.60 -11.23 -21.82
C TRP A 321 -7.19 -10.77 -21.39
N ALA A 322 -7.00 -10.44 -20.11
CA ALA A 322 -5.70 -9.95 -19.62
C ALA A 322 -4.60 -11.02 -19.75
N CYS A 323 -4.92 -12.29 -19.52
CA CYS A 323 -3.99 -13.39 -19.77
C CYS A 323 -3.61 -13.50 -21.26
N ASN A 324 -4.54 -13.27 -22.19
CA ASN A 324 -4.21 -13.26 -23.62
C ASN A 324 -3.24 -12.13 -23.96
N GLU A 325 -3.51 -10.92 -23.45
CA GLU A 325 -2.65 -9.76 -23.72
C GLU A 325 -1.25 -9.92 -23.12
N LEU A 326 -1.12 -10.50 -21.92
CA LEU A 326 0.21 -10.86 -21.39
C LEU A 326 0.93 -11.86 -22.28
N GLY A 327 0.24 -12.90 -22.74
CA GLY A 327 0.82 -13.87 -23.66
C GLY A 327 1.34 -13.20 -24.92
N ALA A 328 0.59 -12.24 -25.47
CA ALA A 328 1.00 -11.44 -26.62
C ALA A 328 2.24 -10.61 -26.30
N VAL A 329 2.27 -9.92 -25.16
CA VAL A 329 3.41 -9.11 -24.72
C VAL A 329 4.71 -9.94 -24.66
N TYR A 330 4.67 -11.14 -24.07
CA TYR A 330 5.84 -12.03 -23.99
C TYR A 330 6.23 -12.66 -25.33
N ARG A 331 5.27 -12.94 -26.23
CA ARG A 331 5.57 -13.48 -27.56
C ARG A 331 6.15 -12.42 -28.50
N GLU A 332 5.63 -11.21 -28.46
CA GLU A 332 6.07 -10.07 -29.29
C GLU A 332 7.44 -9.57 -28.86
N GLY A 333 7.71 -9.54 -27.56
CA GLY A 333 8.99 -9.06 -27.02
C GLY A 333 9.19 -7.54 -27.16
N VAL A 334 8.11 -6.77 -27.34
CA VAL A 334 8.16 -5.31 -27.55
C VAL A 334 8.30 -4.55 -26.23
N ILE A 335 7.59 -4.99 -25.18
CA ILE A 335 7.57 -4.33 -23.87
C ILE A 335 8.48 -5.06 -22.87
N VAL A 336 8.51 -6.39 -22.92
CA VAL A 336 9.34 -7.27 -22.09
C VAL A 336 10.24 -8.11 -22.99
N GLU A 337 11.26 -8.75 -22.42
CA GLU A 337 12.07 -9.71 -23.19
C GLU A 337 11.19 -10.86 -23.71
N LYS A 338 11.43 -11.25 -24.96
CA LYS A 338 10.67 -12.33 -25.58
C LYS A 338 10.86 -13.64 -24.81
N ASP A 339 9.77 -14.22 -24.33
CA ASP A 339 9.75 -15.52 -23.64
C ASP A 339 8.56 -16.35 -24.13
N GLU A 340 8.84 -17.30 -25.01
CA GLU A 340 7.80 -18.14 -25.60
C GLU A 340 7.18 -19.10 -24.57
N ALA A 341 7.94 -19.56 -23.57
CA ALA A 341 7.42 -20.45 -22.55
C ALA A 341 6.43 -19.71 -21.65
N MET A 342 6.75 -18.47 -21.29
CA MET A 342 5.85 -17.61 -20.52
C MET A 342 4.63 -17.21 -21.35
N ALA A 343 4.80 -16.90 -22.64
CA ALA A 343 3.70 -16.63 -23.55
C ALA A 343 2.70 -17.81 -23.62
N ILE A 344 3.20 -19.03 -23.86
CA ILE A 344 2.37 -20.25 -23.91
C ILE A 344 1.64 -20.46 -22.58
N ARG A 345 2.29 -20.23 -21.44
CA ARG A 345 1.64 -20.35 -20.13
C ARG A 345 0.45 -19.40 -19.98
N TYR A 346 0.61 -18.13 -20.35
CA TYR A 346 -0.47 -17.16 -20.28
C TYR A 346 -1.60 -17.42 -21.29
N PHE A 347 -1.26 -17.83 -22.52
CA PHE A 347 -2.25 -18.27 -23.50
C PHE A 347 -3.01 -19.52 -23.05
N SER A 348 -2.34 -20.46 -22.39
CA SER A 348 -2.97 -21.66 -21.80
C SER A 348 -4.01 -21.25 -20.76
N GLN A 349 -3.62 -20.39 -19.81
CA GLN A 349 -4.54 -19.88 -18.79
C GLN A 349 -5.72 -19.13 -19.42
N SER A 350 -5.47 -18.28 -20.42
CA SER A 350 -6.53 -17.58 -21.17
C SER A 350 -7.51 -18.56 -21.83
N CYS A 351 -7.00 -19.64 -22.43
CA CYS A 351 -7.81 -20.68 -23.06
C CYS A 351 -8.62 -21.49 -22.05
N GLU A 352 -8.04 -21.84 -20.90
CA GLU A 352 -8.74 -22.49 -19.78
C GLU A 352 -9.88 -21.63 -19.25
N LEU A 353 -9.69 -20.30 -19.25
CA LEU A 353 -10.72 -19.29 -18.96
C LEU A 353 -11.71 -19.09 -20.12
N LYS A 354 -11.68 -19.96 -21.13
CA LYS A 354 -12.55 -19.99 -22.31
C LYS A 354 -12.47 -18.73 -23.18
N PHE A 355 -11.36 -18.00 -23.14
CA PHE A 355 -11.15 -16.85 -24.01
C PHE A 355 -10.58 -17.33 -25.35
N GLN A 356 -11.39 -17.27 -26.42
CA GLN A 356 -11.11 -17.94 -27.71
C GLN A 356 -9.79 -17.51 -28.35
N ALA A 357 -9.40 -16.24 -28.21
CA ALA A 357 -8.13 -15.75 -28.75
C ALA A 357 -6.92 -16.46 -28.11
N GLY A 358 -6.99 -16.74 -26.79
CA GLY A 358 -5.96 -17.51 -26.09
C GLY A 358 -5.79 -18.92 -26.66
N CYS A 359 -6.89 -19.62 -26.92
CA CYS A 359 -6.82 -20.94 -27.56
C CYS A 359 -6.24 -20.89 -28.98
N THR A 360 -6.58 -19.85 -29.75
CA THR A 360 -6.01 -19.64 -31.09
C THR A 360 -4.50 -19.42 -31.02
N ASN A 361 -4.04 -18.64 -30.04
CA ASN A 361 -2.62 -18.31 -29.85
C ASN A 361 -1.77 -19.50 -29.38
N LEU A 362 -2.37 -20.52 -28.75
CA LEU A 362 -1.68 -21.78 -28.47
C LEU A 362 -1.37 -22.59 -29.73
N LEU A 363 -2.18 -22.43 -30.78
CA LEU A 363 -2.07 -23.18 -32.02
C LEU A 363 -1.35 -22.40 -33.14
N ALA A 364 -1.34 -21.07 -33.03
CA ALA A 364 -0.72 -20.17 -34.01
C ALA A 364 0.68 -19.73 -33.55
N GLU A 365 1.70 -20.04 -34.35
CA GLU A 365 3.09 -19.63 -34.07
C GLU A 365 3.40 -18.22 -34.61
N ASP A 366 2.77 -17.83 -35.73
CA ASP A 366 3.18 -16.64 -36.51
C ASP A 366 2.27 -15.41 -36.33
N ARG A 367 1.12 -15.57 -35.68
CA ARG A 367 0.11 -14.51 -35.55
C ARG A 367 -0.47 -14.51 -34.14
N ILE A 368 -0.76 -13.31 -33.66
CA ILE A 368 -1.41 -13.11 -32.37
C ILE A 368 -2.85 -12.68 -32.61
N ALA A 369 -3.77 -13.55 -32.24
CA ALA A 369 -5.18 -13.25 -32.13
C ALA A 369 -5.44 -12.38 -30.90
N ARG A 370 -6.16 -11.27 -31.09
CA ARG A 370 -6.69 -10.42 -30.02
C ARG A 370 -8.18 -10.24 -30.23
N ALA A 371 -8.92 -10.04 -29.15
CA ALA A 371 -10.36 -9.79 -29.16
C ALA A 371 -10.73 -8.85 -28.01
N ASP A 372 -11.88 -8.19 -28.10
CA ASP A 372 -12.36 -7.33 -27.01
C ASP A 372 -12.65 -8.16 -25.73
N PRO A 373 -12.50 -7.56 -24.54
CA PRO A 373 -12.88 -8.18 -23.28
C PRO A 373 -14.36 -8.61 -23.29
N ARG A 374 -14.66 -9.79 -22.74
CA ARG A 374 -16.05 -10.25 -22.57
C ARG A 374 -16.67 -9.63 -21.32
N SER A 375 -17.99 -9.77 -21.15
CA SER A 375 -18.67 -9.26 -19.96
C SER A 375 -18.10 -9.83 -18.64
N LEU A 376 -17.61 -11.08 -18.62
CA LEU A 376 -16.92 -11.65 -17.45
C LEU A 376 -15.56 -10.98 -17.18
N ASP A 377 -14.81 -10.65 -18.23
CA ASP A 377 -13.53 -9.94 -18.12
C ASP A 377 -13.78 -8.50 -17.64
N LEU A 378 -14.77 -7.80 -18.22
CA LEU A 378 -15.15 -6.44 -17.83
C LEU A 378 -15.53 -6.31 -16.35
N ARG A 379 -16.15 -7.34 -15.75
CA ARG A 379 -16.45 -7.34 -14.32
C ARG A 379 -15.20 -7.27 -13.44
N LEU A 380 -14.05 -7.73 -13.95
CA LEU A 380 -12.76 -7.64 -13.27
C LEU A 380 -12.01 -6.36 -13.66
N LEU A 381 -12.01 -6.02 -14.94
CA LEU A 381 -11.27 -4.88 -15.50
C LEU A 381 -11.84 -3.51 -15.09
N LEU A 382 -13.14 -3.41 -14.79
CA LEU A 382 -13.82 -2.15 -14.44
C LEU A 382 -14.04 -1.96 -12.93
N ARG A 383 -13.41 -2.78 -12.10
CA ARG A 383 -13.49 -2.66 -10.64
C ARG A 383 -12.85 -1.34 -10.23
N GLU A 384 -13.65 -0.44 -9.66
CA GLU A 384 -13.17 0.72 -8.89
C GLU A 384 -13.79 0.65 -7.51
N GLY A 385 -13.05 1.07 -6.48
CA GLY A 385 -13.61 1.23 -5.12
C GLY A 385 -14.39 0.02 -4.63
N SER A 386 -13.98 -1.19 -5.05
CA SER A 386 -14.44 -2.44 -4.45
C SER A 386 -15.86 -2.88 -4.79
N ARG A 387 -16.34 -2.59 -6.00
CA ARG A 387 -17.56 -3.23 -6.51
C ARG A 387 -17.20 -4.52 -7.22
N ASN A 388 -17.60 -5.65 -6.64
CA ASN A 388 -17.74 -6.85 -7.43
C ASN A 388 -18.91 -6.64 -8.39
N LEU A 389 -18.64 -6.54 -9.69
CA LEU A 389 -19.65 -6.19 -10.70
C LEU A 389 -20.49 -7.40 -11.13
N LEU A 390 -20.60 -8.43 -10.28
CA LEU A 390 -21.39 -9.64 -10.57
C LEU A 390 -22.86 -9.33 -10.78
N ASP A 391 -23.43 -8.44 -9.96
CA ASP A 391 -24.85 -8.09 -10.01
C ASP A 391 -25.19 -7.06 -11.10
N TRP A 392 -24.18 -6.54 -11.81
CA TRP A 392 -24.38 -5.55 -12.86
C TRP A 392 -24.88 -6.18 -14.15
N SER A 393 -25.86 -5.53 -14.76
CA SER A 393 -26.31 -5.87 -16.11
C SER A 393 -25.20 -5.63 -17.14
N GLU A 394 -25.29 -6.28 -18.30
CA GLU A 394 -24.31 -6.05 -19.37
C GLU A 394 -24.35 -4.60 -19.86
N ASP A 395 -25.52 -3.99 -19.99
CA ASP A 395 -25.64 -2.58 -20.40
C ASP A 395 -24.89 -1.63 -19.44
N GLU A 396 -25.01 -1.83 -18.14
CA GLU A 396 -24.28 -1.04 -17.14
C GLU A 396 -22.76 -1.27 -17.22
N LEU A 397 -22.32 -2.51 -17.46
CA LEU A 397 -20.91 -2.85 -17.66
C LEU A 397 -20.33 -2.16 -18.91
N TYR A 398 -21.06 -2.17 -20.02
CA TYR A 398 -20.60 -1.53 -21.27
C TYR A 398 -20.65 0.00 -21.18
N ALA A 399 -21.66 0.57 -20.51
CA ALA A 399 -21.68 2.01 -20.22
C ALA A 399 -20.46 2.42 -19.39
N ARG A 400 -20.15 1.67 -18.33
CA ARG A 400 -18.95 1.87 -17.52
C ARG A 400 -17.66 1.63 -18.30
N ALA A 401 -17.59 0.61 -19.16
CA ALA A 401 -16.44 0.40 -20.03
C ALA A 401 -16.18 1.61 -20.93
N CYS A 402 -17.24 2.23 -21.46
CA CYS A 402 -17.11 3.48 -22.21
C CYS A 402 -16.56 4.62 -21.35
N GLU A 403 -17.00 4.76 -20.09
CA GLU A 403 -16.42 5.72 -19.15
C GLU A 403 -14.93 5.47 -18.91
N HIS A 404 -14.47 4.22 -18.93
CA HIS A 404 -13.06 3.81 -18.82
C HIS A 404 -12.28 3.87 -20.15
N ASP A 405 -12.83 4.53 -21.18
CA ASP A 405 -12.20 4.73 -22.49
C ASP A 405 -12.05 3.46 -23.35
N TRP A 406 -12.84 2.41 -23.07
CA TRP A 406 -12.93 1.25 -23.95
C TRP A 406 -13.75 1.58 -25.21
N ALA A 407 -13.05 1.82 -26.32
CA ALA A 407 -13.65 2.28 -27.58
C ALA A 407 -14.79 1.38 -28.10
N PHE A 408 -14.65 0.05 -28.00
CA PHE A 408 -15.68 -0.89 -28.46
C PHE A 408 -16.99 -0.72 -27.69
N ALA A 409 -16.92 -0.36 -26.41
CA ALA A 409 -18.09 -0.24 -25.55
C ALA A 409 -18.88 1.05 -25.79
N CYS A 410 -18.18 2.15 -26.15
CA CYS A 410 -18.81 3.42 -26.51
C CYS A 410 -19.65 3.36 -27.80
N ASN A 411 -19.35 2.41 -28.69
CA ASN A 411 -20.13 2.22 -29.91
C ASN A 411 -21.43 1.45 -29.64
N ASN A 412 -21.46 0.58 -28.63
CA ASN A 412 -22.63 -0.23 -28.29
C ASN A 412 -23.72 0.59 -27.59
N THR A 413 -23.35 1.56 -26.74
CA THR A 413 -24.31 2.45 -26.06
C THR A 413 -25.06 3.38 -27.00
N ARG A 414 -24.52 3.71 -28.18
CA ARG A 414 -25.21 4.50 -29.21
C ARG A 414 -26.26 3.74 -30.00
N ALA A 415 -26.31 2.41 -29.91
CA ALA A 415 -27.31 1.59 -30.59
C ALA A 415 -28.61 1.42 -29.75
N ASN A 416 -28.55 1.71 -28.45
CA ASN A 416 -29.65 1.57 -27.49
C ASN A 416 -30.29 2.92 -27.07
N ILE A 417 -29.88 4.03 -27.70
CA ILE A 417 -30.52 5.36 -27.62
C ILE A 417 -31.08 5.67 -29.01
#